data_AF-A0A1M7HGQ1-F1
#
_entry.id   AF-A0A1M7HGQ1-F1
#
_cell.length_a   1.000
_cell.length_b   1.000
_cell.length_c   1.000
_cell.angle_alpha   90.00
_cell.angle_beta   90.00
_cell.angle_gamma   90.00
#
_symmetry.space_group_name_H-M   'P 1'
#
loop_
_entity.id
_entity.type
_entity.pdbx_description
1 polymer ?
#
loop_
_entity_poly.entity_id
_entity_poly.type
_entity_poly.pdbx_seq_one_letter_code
_entity_poly.pdbx_strand_id
1 'polypeptide(L)'
;MGIFGMFKSNQPAGDENPYTLLKMEQGSNDAPTIDDVYKALELLENGQTDFVSLAKLNQEVEIEGVQAVGEMGMFTVEALPSEDTPEQGKIYYKEHLDEYSLQYYFHAYFETGKVKGLEGFEVRKS
;
A
#
# COMPACT_ATOMS: atom_id res chain seq x y z
N MET A 1 42.06 -1.48 20.91
CA MET A 1 41.96 -1.69 19.44
C MET A 1 40.95 -2.81 19.21
N GLY A 2 39.98 -2.78 18.29
CA GLY A 2 39.56 -1.79 17.29
C GLY A 2 38.10 -1.35 17.54
N ILE A 3 37.72 -0.09 17.28
CA ILE A 3 37.25 0.47 16.00
C ILE A 3 35.96 -0.15 15.45
N PHE A 4 34.80 0.22 16.02
CA PHE A 4 33.55 0.38 15.26
C PHE A 4 32.72 1.49 15.92
N GLY A 5 33.19 2.73 15.75
CA GLY A 5 32.32 3.88 15.61
C GLY A 5 32.05 4.11 14.12
N MET A 6 31.06 4.95 13.80
CA MET A 6 30.41 5.17 12.49
C MET A 6 29.44 4.02 12.13
N PHE A 7 28.12 4.20 12.05
CA PHE A 7 27.36 5.37 11.60
C PHE A 7 26.14 5.60 12.50
N LYS A 8 26.21 6.60 13.39
CA LYS A 8 25.02 7.40 13.65
C LYS A 8 24.82 8.22 12.38
N SER A 9 23.93 7.77 11.50
CA SER A 9 23.43 8.63 10.42
C SER A 9 22.72 9.80 11.09
N ASN A 10 23.47 10.87 11.30
CA ASN A 10 22.97 12.19 11.62
C ASN A 10 22.42 12.80 10.32
N GLN A 11 21.49 12.09 9.67
CA GLN A 11 20.65 12.73 8.67
C GLN A 11 19.82 13.75 9.45
N PRO A 12 19.84 15.04 9.08
CA PRO A 12 18.80 15.93 9.56
C PRO A 12 17.48 15.25 9.23
N ALA A 13 16.52 15.25 10.16
CA ALA A 13 15.14 14.86 9.89
C ALA A 13 14.77 15.58 8.59
N GLY A 14 14.74 14.83 7.49
CA GLY A 14 14.42 15.41 6.20
C GLY A 14 13.02 15.97 6.37
N ASP A 15 12.76 17.15 5.79
CA ASP A 15 11.40 17.49 5.40
C ASP A 15 10.94 16.37 4.45
N GLU A 16 10.43 15.30 5.05
CA GLU A 16 9.91 14.14 4.38
C GLU A 16 8.54 14.55 3.89
N ASN A 17 8.54 15.28 2.78
CA ASN A 17 7.31 15.77 2.17
C ASN A 17 6.37 14.59 1.93
N PRO A 18 5.07 14.72 2.30
CA PRO A 18 4.03 13.78 1.94
C PRO A 18 4.14 13.29 0.51
N TYR A 19 4.21 11.98 0.29
CA TYR A 19 4.19 11.42 -1.06
C TYR A 19 3.39 10.12 -1.13
N THR A 20 3.05 9.72 -2.35
CA THR A 20 2.35 8.47 -2.64
C THR A 20 3.29 7.56 -3.39
N LEU A 21 3.38 6.30 -3.01
CA LEU A 21 4.28 5.31 -3.60
C LEU A 21 3.46 4.17 -4.19
N LEU A 22 3.62 3.91 -5.48
CA LEU A 22 3.11 2.71 -6.15
C LEU A 22 4.25 1.72 -6.34
N LYS A 23 4.05 0.46 -5.99
CA LYS A 23 5.04 -0.61 -6.10
C LYS A 23 4.43 -1.85 -6.72
N MET A 24 5.19 -2.48 -7.61
CA MET A 24 4.93 -3.77 -8.23
C MET A 24 6.23 -4.58 -8.26
N GLU A 25 6.18 -5.80 -8.79
CA GLU A 25 7.38 -6.62 -8.98
C GLU A 25 8.41 -5.95 -9.90
N GLN A 26 7.96 -5.27 -10.95
CA GLN A 26 8.83 -4.66 -11.97
C GLN A 26 9.44 -3.32 -11.56
N GLY A 27 9.04 -2.75 -10.42
CA GLY A 27 9.59 -1.49 -9.91
C GLY A 27 8.61 -0.68 -9.07
N SER A 28 9.02 0.57 -8.79
CA SER A 28 8.23 1.53 -8.03
C SER A 28 8.14 2.88 -8.73
N ASN A 29 7.08 3.63 -8.41
CA ASN A 29 6.86 5.00 -8.82
C ASN A 29 6.54 5.85 -7.58
N ASP A 30 7.40 6.82 -7.29
CA ASP A 30 7.34 7.65 -6.07
C ASP A 30 6.39 8.87 -6.21
N ALA A 31 5.76 9.03 -7.38
CA ALA A 31 4.73 10.03 -7.64
C ALA A 31 3.72 9.51 -8.68
N PRO A 32 2.98 8.42 -8.37
CA PRO A 32 2.07 7.80 -9.31
C PRO A 32 0.86 8.69 -9.57
N THR A 33 0.40 8.68 -10.82
CA THR A 33 -0.92 9.17 -11.19
C THR A 33 -1.97 8.09 -10.96
N ILE A 34 -3.25 8.45 -11.00
CA ILE A 34 -4.32 7.45 -10.92
C ILE A 34 -4.29 6.47 -12.11
N ASP A 35 -3.88 6.95 -13.29
CA ASP A 35 -3.72 6.11 -14.48
C ASP A 35 -2.61 5.07 -14.29
N ASP A 36 -1.51 5.43 -13.61
CA ASP A 36 -0.45 4.48 -13.24
C ASP A 36 -0.98 3.39 -12.30
N VAL A 37 -1.86 3.76 -11.37
CA VAL A 37 -2.51 2.80 -10.46
C VAL A 37 -3.41 1.84 -11.26
N TYR A 38 -4.27 2.35 -12.14
CA TYR A 38 -5.13 1.48 -12.96
C TYR A 38 -4.33 0.56 -13.87
N LYS A 39 -3.26 1.07 -14.48
CA LYS A 39 -2.35 0.25 -15.28
C LYS A 39 -1.69 -0.85 -14.45
N ALA A 40 -1.28 -0.55 -13.22
CA ALA A 40 -0.73 -1.56 -12.31
C ALA A 40 -1.74 -2.67 -12.00
N LEU A 41 -3.01 -2.30 -11.75
CA LEU A 41 -4.07 -3.28 -11.50
C LEU A 41 -4.40 -4.12 -12.74
N GLU A 42 -4.37 -3.54 -13.93
CA GLU A 42 -4.50 -4.28 -15.19
C GLU A 42 -3.35 -5.27 -15.39
N LEU A 43 -2.12 -4.89 -15.03
CA LEU A 43 -0.98 -5.82 -15.07
C LEU A 43 -1.17 -6.98 -14.08
N LEU A 44 -1.70 -6.72 -12.88
CA LEU A 44 -2.02 -7.74 -11.90
C LEU A 44 -3.11 -8.69 -12.42
N GLU A 45 -4.17 -8.13 -13.00
CA GLU A 45 -5.26 -8.91 -13.56
C GLU A 45 -4.83 -9.84 -14.68
N ASN A 46 -3.96 -9.36 -15.56
CA ASN A 46 -3.40 -10.13 -16.66
C ASN A 46 -2.30 -11.11 -16.23
N GLY A 47 -2.02 -11.25 -14.93
CA GLY A 47 -0.97 -12.13 -14.40
C GLY A 47 0.43 -11.69 -14.81
N GLN A 48 0.62 -10.41 -15.14
CA GLN A 48 1.91 -9.85 -15.53
C GLN A 48 2.71 -9.35 -14.33
N THR A 49 2.07 -9.15 -13.18
CA THR A 49 2.72 -8.96 -11.87
C THR A 49 1.96 -9.72 -10.81
N ASP A 50 2.66 -10.22 -9.79
CA ASP A 50 2.06 -11.00 -8.71
C ASP A 50 1.40 -10.12 -7.63
N PHE A 51 1.77 -8.83 -7.56
CA PHE A 51 1.25 -7.91 -6.55
C PHE A 51 1.28 -6.46 -6.99
N VAL A 52 0.38 -5.66 -6.39
CA VAL A 52 0.37 -4.20 -6.51
C VAL A 52 0.20 -3.62 -5.11
N SER A 53 1.03 -2.64 -4.75
CA SER A 53 0.95 -1.93 -3.48
C SER A 53 0.92 -0.43 -3.71
N LEU A 54 0.04 0.27 -3.00
CA LEU A 54 -0.09 1.72 -3.01
C LEU A 54 -0.02 2.25 -1.57
N ALA A 55 0.95 3.10 -1.27
CA ALA A 55 1.18 3.64 0.06
C ALA A 55 1.17 5.17 0.07
N LYS A 56 0.76 5.77 1.20
CA LYS A 56 0.85 7.20 1.47
C LYS A 56 1.84 7.40 2.61
N LEU A 57 3.05 7.82 2.25
CA LEU A 57 4.16 7.93 3.17
C LEU A 57 4.28 9.35 3.67
N ASN A 58 4.73 9.49 4.93
CA ASN A 58 4.94 10.75 5.62
C ASN A 58 3.68 11.62 5.67
N GLN A 59 2.53 10.96 5.82
CA GLN A 59 1.21 11.56 5.97
C GLN A 59 0.58 11.01 7.24
N GLU A 60 -0.14 11.86 7.98
CA GLU A 60 -0.98 11.41 9.09
C GLU A 60 -2.22 10.70 8.53
N VAL A 61 -2.11 9.39 8.32
CA VAL A 61 -3.19 8.52 7.81
C VAL A 61 -3.40 7.33 8.73
N GLU A 62 -4.65 6.87 8.85
CA GLU A 62 -4.97 5.68 9.63
C GLU A 62 -4.49 4.39 8.94
N ILE A 63 -4.54 4.38 7.60
CA ILE A 63 -4.04 3.31 6.73
C ILE A 63 -2.89 3.88 5.92
N GLU A 64 -1.71 3.32 6.09
CA GLU A 64 -0.48 3.75 5.40
C GLU A 64 -0.37 3.15 3.99
N GLY A 65 -0.99 1.99 3.77
CA GLY A 65 -0.99 1.38 2.46
C GLY A 65 -2.12 0.39 2.21
N VAL A 66 -2.40 0.18 0.94
CA VAL A 66 -3.21 -0.93 0.43
C VAL A 66 -2.36 -1.76 -0.51
N GLN A 67 -2.56 -3.08 -0.47
CA GLN A 67 -1.92 -4.00 -1.41
C GLN A 67 -2.93 -5.01 -1.93
N ALA A 68 -2.68 -5.50 -3.13
CA ALA A 68 -3.47 -6.51 -3.77
C ALA A 68 -2.58 -7.63 -4.32
N VAL A 69 -3.11 -8.84 -4.20
CA VAL A 69 -2.54 -10.08 -4.76
C VAL A 69 -3.66 -10.92 -5.35
N GLY A 70 -3.31 -11.76 -6.32
CA GLY A 70 -4.25 -12.64 -7.02
C GLY A 70 -4.35 -12.32 -8.51
N GLU A 71 -5.19 -13.09 -9.21
CA GLU A 71 -5.35 -13.01 -10.66
C GLU A 71 -6.79 -13.39 -11.06
N MET A 72 -7.16 -13.11 -12.32
CA MET A 72 -8.39 -13.61 -12.94
C MET A 72 -9.70 -13.35 -12.14
N GLY A 73 -9.84 -12.18 -11.54
CA GLY A 73 -11.04 -11.80 -10.80
C GLY A 73 -11.20 -12.45 -9.42
N MET A 74 -10.11 -13.00 -8.87
CA MET A 74 -10.05 -13.60 -7.54
C MET A 74 -9.00 -12.88 -6.69
N PHE A 75 -9.18 -11.58 -6.52
CA PHE A 75 -8.21 -10.73 -5.82
C PHE A 75 -8.46 -10.70 -4.32
N THR A 76 -7.37 -10.53 -3.58
CA THR A 76 -7.39 -10.16 -2.17
C THR A 76 -6.79 -8.77 -2.03
N VAL A 77 -7.53 -7.87 -1.39
CA VAL A 77 -7.02 -6.55 -0.99
C VAL A 77 -6.71 -6.60 0.50
N GLU A 78 -5.53 -6.13 0.86
CA GLU A 78 -5.09 -5.94 2.23
C GLU A 78 -4.86 -4.44 2.48
N ALA A 79 -5.31 -3.96 3.62
CA ALA A 79 -5.12 -2.61 4.13
C ALA A 79 -4.25 -2.67 5.37
N LEU A 80 -3.18 -1.85 5.35
CA LEU A 80 -2.11 -1.84 6.33
C LEU A 80 -2.23 -0.57 7.17
N PRO A 81 -2.64 -0.68 8.44
CA PRO A 81 -2.68 0.46 9.36
C PRO A 81 -1.31 1.09 9.53
N SER A 82 -1.27 2.41 9.72
CA SER A 82 -0.02 3.12 9.99
C SER A 82 0.57 2.73 11.35
N GLU A 83 1.89 2.80 11.46
CA GLU A 83 2.64 2.48 12.68
C GLU A 83 2.25 3.38 13.87
N ASP A 84 1.79 4.59 13.60
CA ASP A 84 1.37 5.56 14.63
C ASP A 84 -0.04 5.29 15.18
N THR A 85 -0.71 4.22 14.72
CA THR A 85 -2.07 3.86 15.16
C THR A 85 -2.07 2.72 16.17
N PRO A 86 -3.08 2.63 17.06
CA PRO A 86 -3.28 1.46 17.92
C PRO A 86 -3.50 0.14 17.17
N GLU A 87 -3.76 0.23 15.86
CA GLU A 87 -4.02 -0.89 14.97
C GLU A 87 -2.73 -1.41 14.30
N GLN A 88 -1.57 -0.86 14.64
CA GLN A 88 -0.26 -1.30 14.17
C GLN A 88 -0.10 -2.82 14.24
N GLY A 89 0.42 -3.41 13.16
CA GLY A 89 0.71 -4.84 13.06
C GLY A 89 -0.50 -5.72 12.74
N LYS A 90 -1.70 -5.16 12.66
CA LYS A 90 -2.88 -5.84 12.11
C LYS A 90 -2.89 -5.72 10.59
N ILE A 91 -3.49 -6.70 9.92
CA ILE A 91 -3.76 -6.63 8.49
C ILE A 91 -5.26 -6.80 8.29
N TYR A 92 -5.90 -5.78 7.72
CA TYR A 92 -7.30 -5.85 7.32
C TYR A 92 -7.35 -6.40 5.91
N TYR A 93 -8.09 -7.47 5.65
CA TYR A 93 -8.12 -8.08 4.32
C TYR A 93 -9.54 -8.37 3.86
N LYS A 94 -9.72 -8.38 2.54
CA LYS A 94 -10.95 -8.78 1.87
C LYS A 94 -10.62 -9.58 0.63
N GLU A 95 -11.13 -10.81 0.59
CA GLU A 95 -10.91 -11.78 -0.49
C GLU A 95 -12.07 -11.80 -1.48
N HIS A 96 -11.92 -12.58 -2.55
CA HIS A 96 -12.94 -12.82 -3.58
C HIS A 96 -13.42 -11.54 -4.29
N LEU A 97 -12.50 -10.59 -4.51
CA LEU A 97 -12.79 -9.35 -5.20
C LEU A 97 -12.63 -9.51 -6.71
N ASP A 98 -13.60 -8.94 -7.44
CA ASP A 98 -13.51 -8.76 -8.89
C ASP A 98 -12.68 -7.52 -9.28
N GLU A 99 -12.43 -7.35 -10.58
CA GLU A 99 -11.69 -6.21 -11.15
C GLU A 99 -12.27 -4.85 -10.72
N TYR A 100 -13.60 -4.69 -10.75
CA TYR A 100 -14.27 -3.43 -10.44
C TYR A 100 -14.15 -3.09 -8.96
N SER A 101 -14.28 -4.08 -8.08
CA SER A 101 -14.12 -3.91 -6.64
C SER A 101 -12.67 -3.57 -6.30
N LEU A 102 -11.71 -4.24 -6.94
CA LEU A 102 -10.29 -3.96 -6.77
C LEU A 102 -9.96 -2.51 -7.15
N GLN A 103 -10.34 -2.09 -8.36
CA GLN A 103 -10.15 -0.71 -8.84
C GLN A 103 -10.82 0.30 -7.92
N TYR A 104 -12.03 0.01 -7.43
CA TYR A 104 -12.75 0.87 -6.50
C TYR A 104 -11.98 1.12 -5.20
N TYR A 105 -11.40 0.08 -4.59
CA TYR A 105 -10.65 0.22 -3.34
C TYR A 105 -9.38 1.05 -3.53
N PHE A 106 -8.63 0.79 -4.61
CA PHE A 106 -7.41 1.53 -4.92
C PHE A 106 -7.69 2.98 -5.29
N HIS A 107 -8.74 3.24 -6.08
CA HIS A 107 -9.15 4.60 -6.41
C HIS A 107 -9.56 5.40 -5.16
N ALA A 108 -10.43 4.83 -4.33
CA ALA A 108 -10.85 5.47 -3.09
C ALA A 108 -9.65 5.77 -2.17
N TYR A 109 -8.73 4.82 -2.04
CA TYR A 109 -7.53 5.02 -1.24
C TYR A 109 -6.60 6.09 -1.83
N PHE A 110 -6.40 6.11 -3.15
CA PHE A 110 -5.59 7.13 -3.82
C PHE A 110 -6.14 8.54 -3.56
N GLU A 111 -7.44 8.75 -3.72
CA GLU A 111 -8.09 10.04 -3.52
C GLU A 111 -8.10 10.48 -2.05
N THR A 112 -8.51 9.59 -1.13
CA THR A 112 -8.86 10.00 0.23
C THR A 112 -7.85 9.57 1.30
N GLY A 113 -6.92 8.66 0.97
CA GLY A 113 -6.05 8.00 1.96
C GLY A 113 -6.81 7.12 2.93
N LYS A 114 -8.01 6.66 2.56
CA LYS A 114 -8.87 5.81 3.40
C LYS A 114 -9.37 4.64 2.60
N VAL A 115 -9.55 3.50 3.26
CA VAL A 115 -10.16 2.31 2.65
C VAL A 115 -11.65 2.35 2.93
N LYS A 116 -12.44 2.52 1.88
CA LYS A 116 -13.89 2.67 2.02
C LYS A 116 -14.55 1.37 2.44
N GLY A 117 -15.30 1.38 3.54
CA GLY A 117 -15.95 0.17 4.06
C GLY A 117 -14.99 -0.80 4.75
N LEU A 118 -13.88 -0.29 5.31
CA LEU A 118 -12.87 -1.06 6.03
C LEU A 118 -13.47 -1.91 7.17
N GLU A 119 -14.56 -1.46 7.79
CA GLU A 119 -15.29 -2.20 8.82
C GLU A 119 -15.84 -3.56 8.36
N GLY A 120 -15.97 -3.75 7.04
CA GLY A 120 -16.36 -5.01 6.42
C GLY A 120 -15.18 -5.93 6.05
N PHE A 121 -13.94 -5.53 6.38
CA PHE A 121 -12.75 -6.35 6.17
C PHE A 121 -12.54 -7.28 7.36
N GLU A 122 -12.00 -8.46 7.09
CA GLU A 122 -11.55 -9.37 8.13
C GLU A 122 -10.20 -8.91 8.69
N VAL A 123 -9.92 -9.21 9.95
CA VAL A 123 -8.65 -8.86 10.59
C VAL A 123 -7.80 -10.12 10.74
N ARG A 124 -6.70 -10.17 10.00
CA ARG A 124 -5.67 -11.20 10.21
C ARG A 124 -4.88 -10.79 11.45
N LYS A 125 -4.99 -11.58 12.51
CA LYS A 125 -4.14 -11.45 13.69
C LYS A 125 -2.82 -12.16 13.41
N SER A 126 -1.73 -11.40 13.46
CA SER A 126 -0.36 -11.94 13.49
C SER A 126 -0.03 -12.57 14.83
#